data_AF-A0A7X9J949-F1
#
_entry.id   AF-A0A7X9J949-F1
#
_cell.length_a   1.000
_cell.length_b   1.000
_cell.length_c   1.000
_cell.angle_alpha   90.00
_cell.angle_beta   90.00
_cell.angle_gamma   90.00
#
_symmetry.space_group_name_H-M   'P 1'
#
loop_
_entity.id
_entity.type
_entity.pdbx_description
1 polymer ?
#
loop_
_entity_poly.entity_id
_entity_poly.type
_entity_poly.pdbx_seq_one_letter_code
_entity_poly.pdbx_strand_id
1 'polypeptide(L)'
;MKTWQLLVIGVLCGILMGGIIFLVASRPSQPSLEIISPTQMTSIVVSVAGEVVHPGVYTLPAGARVNDALQTAGGITADANTSAINLAETLEDGQQIYLPSSISTPTLTTEQGKININTASLEELEALPGIGAAKAQAIIDYRNTYGNFQSIDDLLYISGFGPAIIQEIEDSIEVR
;
A
#
# COMPACT_ATOMS: atom_id res chain seq x y z
N MET A 1 16.42 -7.67 -99.98
CA MET A 1 15.48 -6.99 -99.07
C MET A 1 16.13 -6.88 -97.69
N LYS A 2 16.39 -5.65 -97.24
CA LYS A 2 16.29 -5.19 -95.84
C LYS A 2 16.93 -6.04 -94.71
N THR A 3 18.24 -6.29 -94.77
CA THR A 3 19.01 -6.76 -93.59
C THR A 3 18.97 -5.76 -92.43
N TRP A 4 18.89 -4.46 -92.74
CA TRP A 4 18.65 -3.38 -91.75
C TRP A 4 17.35 -3.58 -90.96
N GLN A 5 16.31 -4.23 -91.53
CA GLN A 5 15.02 -4.37 -90.85
C GLN A 5 15.13 -5.39 -89.71
N LEU A 6 15.95 -6.43 -89.87
CA LEU A 6 16.22 -7.41 -88.81
C LEU A 6 16.98 -6.77 -87.64
N LEU A 7 17.90 -5.85 -87.92
CA LEU A 7 18.59 -5.08 -86.87
C LEU A 7 17.62 -4.14 -86.14
N VAL A 8 16.77 -3.42 -86.87
CA VAL A 8 15.76 -2.53 -86.27
C VAL A 8 14.75 -3.30 -85.43
N ILE A 9 14.27 -4.46 -85.91
CA ILE A 9 13.34 -5.34 -85.17
C ILE A 9 14.02 -5.91 -83.92
N GLY A 10 15.28 -6.33 -84.00
CA GLY A 10 16.02 -6.84 -82.85
C GLY A 10 16.20 -5.80 -81.74
N VAL A 11 16.52 -4.56 -82.10
CA VAL A 11 16.64 -3.45 -81.15
C VAL A 11 15.28 -3.11 -80.52
N LEU A 12 14.21 -3.04 -81.33
CA LEU A 12 12.85 -2.78 -80.85
C LEU A 12 12.37 -3.88 -79.88
N CYS A 13 12.60 -5.15 -80.20
CA CYS A 13 12.30 -6.28 -79.32
C CYS A 13 13.12 -6.23 -78.03
N GLY A 14 14.40 -5.87 -78.10
CA GLY A 14 15.26 -5.73 -76.93
C GLY A 14 14.78 -4.63 -75.97
N ILE A 15 14.37 -3.47 -76.52
CA ILE A 15 13.81 -2.37 -75.74
C ILE A 15 12.47 -2.76 -75.11
N LEU A 16 11.59 -3.41 -75.87
CA LEU A 16 10.31 -3.91 -75.35
C LEU A 16 10.51 -4.94 -74.23
N MET A 17 11.42 -5.90 -74.43
CA MET A 17 11.70 -6.95 -73.46
C MET A 17 12.36 -6.37 -72.20
N GLY A 18 13.30 -5.44 -72.35
CA GLY A 18 13.92 -4.71 -71.25
C GLY A 18 12.92 -3.86 -70.46
N GLY A 19 11.98 -3.20 -71.15
CA GLY A 19 10.90 -2.44 -70.52
C GLY A 19 9.94 -3.32 -69.71
N ILE A 20 9.59 -4.50 -70.22
CA ILE A 20 8.75 -5.47 -69.50
C ILE A 20 9.48 -6.01 -68.26
N ILE A 21 10.76 -6.36 -68.39
CA ILE A 21 11.58 -6.82 -67.25
C ILE A 21 11.70 -5.71 -66.20
N PHE A 22 11.93 -4.47 -66.62
CA PHE A 22 11.98 -3.33 -65.72
C PHE A 22 10.65 -3.11 -65.00
N LEU A 23 9.51 -3.24 -65.69
CA LEU A 23 8.18 -3.07 -65.11
C LEU A 23 7.83 -4.18 -64.12
N VAL A 24 8.26 -5.42 -64.37
CA VAL A 24 8.07 -6.56 -63.46
C VAL A 24 9.02 -6.52 -62.27
N ALA A 25 10.26 -6.05 -62.46
CA ALA A 25 11.26 -5.94 -61.40
C ALA A 25 11.05 -4.69 -60.53
N SER A 26 10.47 -3.64 -61.09
CA SER A 26 10.22 -2.35 -60.40
C SER A 26 8.87 -2.35 -59.66
N ARG A 27 8.44 -3.49 -59.12
CA ARG A 27 7.30 -3.52 -58.19
C ARG A 27 7.67 -2.60 -57.02
N PRO A 28 6.95 -1.50 -56.78
CA PRO A 28 7.24 -0.64 -55.65
C PRO A 28 7.14 -1.50 -54.40
N SER A 29 8.21 -1.53 -53.60
CA SER A 29 8.18 -2.13 -52.27
C SER A 29 7.04 -1.46 -51.52
N GLN A 30 5.93 -2.18 -51.32
CA GLN A 30 4.87 -1.68 -50.46
C GLN A 30 5.53 -1.43 -49.11
N PRO A 31 5.43 -0.21 -48.54
CA PRO A 31 5.89 0.01 -47.18
C PRO A 31 5.15 -1.01 -46.34
N SER A 32 5.90 -1.95 -45.75
CA SER A 32 5.37 -2.88 -44.78
C SER A 32 4.73 -2.00 -43.72
N LEU A 33 3.40 -2.08 -43.59
CA LEU A 33 2.72 -1.53 -42.45
C LEU A 33 3.29 -2.29 -41.25
N GLU A 34 4.23 -1.65 -40.56
CA GLU A 34 4.65 -2.08 -39.25
C GLU A 34 3.42 -1.88 -38.37
N ILE A 35 2.65 -2.94 -38.19
CA ILE A 35 1.60 -2.99 -37.19
C ILE A 35 2.36 -2.78 -35.89
N ILE A 36 2.31 -1.56 -35.36
CA ILE A 36 2.57 -1.29 -33.96
C ILE A 36 1.63 -2.21 -33.20
N SER A 37 2.15 -3.37 -32.78
CA SER A 37 1.46 -4.24 -31.85
C SER A 37 0.98 -3.33 -30.71
N PRO A 38 -0.32 -3.31 -30.37
CA PRO A 38 -0.76 -2.54 -29.23
C PRO A 38 0.11 -2.99 -28.06
N THR A 39 0.79 -2.05 -27.41
CA THR A 39 1.55 -2.31 -26.19
C THR A 39 0.68 -3.19 -25.31
N GLN A 40 1.06 -4.45 -25.09
CA GLN A 40 0.33 -5.32 -24.17
C GLN A 40 0.41 -4.64 -22.81
N MET A 41 -0.65 -3.92 -22.44
CA MET A 41 -0.80 -3.32 -21.13
C MET A 41 -0.91 -4.49 -20.17
N THR A 42 0.23 -4.92 -19.64
CA THR A 42 0.27 -5.89 -18.54
C THR A 42 -0.50 -5.26 -17.39
N SER A 43 -1.56 -5.92 -16.96
CA SER A 43 -2.38 -5.49 -15.83
C SER A 43 -2.10 -6.38 -14.63
N ILE A 44 -2.16 -5.80 -13.44
CA ILE A 44 -2.06 -6.48 -12.16
C ILE A 44 -3.42 -6.44 -11.45
N VAL A 45 -3.68 -7.44 -10.62
CA VAL A 45 -4.87 -7.52 -9.78
C VAL A 45 -4.46 -7.36 -8.32
N VAL A 46 -5.04 -6.39 -7.63
CA VAL A 46 -4.74 -6.10 -6.22
C VAL A 46 -6.01 -6.07 -5.38
N SER A 47 -5.90 -6.38 -4.11
CA SER A 47 -6.99 -6.27 -3.13
C SER A 47 -6.82 -5.00 -2.30
N VAL A 48 -7.86 -4.18 -2.18
CA VAL A 48 -7.87 -2.97 -1.36
C VAL A 48 -8.90 -3.14 -0.24
N ALA A 49 -8.44 -3.01 1.00
CA ALA A 49 -9.24 -3.21 2.21
C ALA A 49 -8.97 -2.10 3.25
N GLY A 50 -9.87 -1.99 4.24
CA GLY A 50 -9.78 -0.99 5.31
C GLY A 50 -10.54 0.29 4.99
N GLU A 51 -9.98 1.43 5.40
CA GLU A 51 -10.58 2.77 5.36
C GLU A 51 -10.56 3.42 3.96
N VAL A 52 -11.24 2.76 3.02
CA VAL A 52 -11.47 3.24 1.65
C VAL A 52 -12.96 3.24 1.35
N VAL A 53 -13.38 4.07 0.38
CA VAL A 53 -14.81 4.23 0.08
C VAL A 53 -15.43 2.93 -0.45
N HIS A 54 -14.73 2.22 -1.34
CA HIS A 54 -15.18 0.95 -1.92
C HIS A 54 -14.08 -0.11 -1.79
N PRO A 55 -14.03 -0.87 -0.67
CA PRO A 55 -13.14 -2.02 -0.56
C PRO A 55 -13.45 -3.08 -1.62
N GLY A 56 -12.43 -3.73 -2.15
CA GLY A 56 -12.60 -4.73 -3.20
C GLY A 56 -11.32 -5.05 -3.96
N VAL A 57 -11.48 -5.86 -5.01
CA VAL A 57 -10.38 -6.27 -5.90
C VAL A 57 -10.41 -5.42 -7.16
N TYR A 58 -9.25 -4.88 -7.53
CA TYR A 58 -9.10 -3.94 -8.64
C TYR A 58 -8.03 -4.40 -9.62
N THR A 59 -8.26 -4.12 -10.90
CA THR A 59 -7.29 -4.35 -11.97
C THR A 59 -6.64 -3.03 -12.36
N LEU A 60 -5.33 -2.93 -12.20
CA LEU A 60 -4.52 -1.74 -12.49
C LEU A 60 -3.45 -2.05 -13.54
N PRO A 61 -2.90 -1.05 -14.24
CA PRO A 61 -1.74 -1.27 -15.10
C PRO A 61 -0.51 -1.66 -14.26
N ALA A 62 0.38 -2.48 -14.83
CA ALA A 62 1.66 -2.80 -14.22
C ALA A 62 2.47 -1.53 -13.97
N GLY A 63 3.07 -1.42 -12.79
CA GLY A 63 3.76 -0.21 -12.33
C GLY A 63 2.85 0.82 -11.66
N ALA A 64 1.55 0.55 -11.51
CA ALA A 64 0.66 1.34 -10.66
C ALA A 64 1.16 1.38 -9.21
N ARG A 65 0.86 2.47 -8.52
CA ARG A 65 1.23 2.67 -7.11
C ARG A 65 0.05 2.47 -6.17
N VAL A 66 0.33 2.33 -4.88
CA VAL A 66 -0.68 2.25 -3.81
C VAL A 66 -1.71 3.38 -3.92
N ASN A 67 -1.28 4.62 -4.16
CA ASN A 67 -2.18 5.76 -4.34
C ASN A 67 -3.18 5.54 -5.50
N ASP A 68 -2.75 4.95 -6.61
CA ASP A 68 -3.60 4.70 -7.78
C ASP A 68 -4.70 3.68 -7.44
N ALA A 69 -4.36 2.65 -6.66
CA ALA A 69 -5.33 1.66 -6.18
C ALA A 69 -6.34 2.27 -5.21
N LEU A 70 -5.91 3.13 -4.28
CA LEU A 70 -6.82 3.82 -3.35
C LEU A 70 -7.76 4.78 -4.08
N GLN A 71 -7.27 5.51 -5.10
CA GLN A 71 -8.13 6.34 -5.94
C GLN A 71 -9.13 5.51 -6.74
N THR A 72 -8.71 4.36 -7.26
CA THR A 72 -9.59 3.42 -7.97
C THR A 72 -10.68 2.86 -7.05
N ALA A 73 -10.37 2.68 -5.76
CA ALA A 73 -11.34 2.33 -4.71
C ALA A 73 -12.29 3.47 -4.30
N GLY A 74 -12.29 4.59 -5.03
CA GLY A 74 -13.12 5.76 -4.74
C GLY A 74 -12.52 6.71 -3.71
N GLY A 75 -11.23 6.55 -3.40
CA GLY A 75 -10.52 7.34 -2.40
C GLY A 75 -10.57 6.74 -1.00
N ILE A 76 -10.00 7.48 -0.06
CA ILE A 76 -9.91 7.12 1.35
C ILE A 76 -11.10 7.72 2.13
N THR A 77 -11.48 7.12 3.26
CA THR A 77 -12.49 7.69 4.16
C THR A 77 -11.90 8.83 5.01
N ALA A 78 -12.76 9.60 5.70
CA ALA A 78 -12.32 10.67 6.62
C ALA A 78 -11.50 10.12 7.80
N ASP A 79 -11.75 8.87 8.15
CA ASP A 79 -11.12 8.19 9.27
C ASP A 79 -9.86 7.43 8.85
N ALA A 80 -9.37 7.56 7.62
CA ALA A 80 -8.20 6.82 7.14
C ALA A 80 -6.86 7.37 7.67
N ASN A 81 -5.96 6.49 8.09
CA ASN A 81 -4.58 6.85 8.48
C ASN A 81 -3.62 6.64 7.31
N THR A 82 -3.44 7.69 6.51
CA THR A 82 -2.53 7.66 5.34
C THR A 82 -1.06 7.61 5.71
N SER A 83 -0.68 8.00 6.93
CA SER A 83 0.71 7.93 7.40
C SER A 83 1.17 6.50 7.69
N ALA A 84 0.25 5.54 7.81
CA ALA A 84 0.55 4.15 8.08
C ALA A 84 1.04 3.37 6.84
N ILE A 85 0.94 3.94 5.64
CA ILE A 85 1.29 3.25 4.39
C ILE A 85 2.08 4.16 3.45
N ASN A 86 3.00 3.58 2.68
CA ASN A 86 3.71 4.30 1.63
C ASN A 86 2.86 4.41 0.36
N LEU A 87 2.18 5.55 0.17
CA LEU A 87 1.33 5.81 -1.00
C LEU A 87 2.10 5.76 -2.34
N ALA A 88 3.42 5.94 -2.32
CA ALA A 88 4.26 5.95 -3.52
C ALA A 88 4.82 4.57 -3.90
N GLU A 89 4.55 3.54 -3.10
CA GLU A 89 5.00 2.17 -3.33
C GLU A 89 4.36 1.59 -4.60
N THR A 90 5.17 0.93 -5.42
CA THR A 90 4.72 0.22 -6.62
C THR A 90 4.03 -1.08 -6.24
N LEU A 91 2.95 -1.41 -6.95
CA LEU A 91 2.15 -2.59 -6.69
C LEU A 91 2.60 -3.79 -7.52
N GLU A 92 2.53 -4.96 -6.90
CA GLU A 92 2.72 -6.26 -7.52
C GLU A 92 1.38 -6.99 -7.73
N ASP A 93 1.37 -7.96 -8.66
CA ASP A 93 0.18 -8.77 -8.90
C ASP A 93 -0.16 -9.64 -7.67
N GLY A 94 -1.43 -9.66 -7.29
CA GLY A 94 -1.92 -10.35 -6.10
C GLY A 94 -1.69 -9.61 -4.79
N GLN A 95 -1.11 -8.40 -4.80
CA GLN A 95 -0.83 -7.64 -3.58
C GLN A 95 -2.12 -7.20 -2.86
N GLN A 96 -2.11 -7.27 -1.52
CA GLN A 96 -3.18 -6.74 -0.68
C GLN A 96 -2.72 -5.43 -0.01
N ILE A 97 -3.55 -4.41 -0.14
CA ILE A 97 -3.40 -3.08 0.45
C ILE A 97 -4.43 -2.97 1.56
N TYR A 98 -3.97 -2.70 2.78
CA TYR A 98 -4.84 -2.45 3.93
C TYR A 98 -4.58 -1.05 4.46
N LEU A 99 -5.61 -0.20 4.46
CA LEU A 99 -5.54 1.16 4.98
C LEU A 99 -6.19 1.20 6.38
N PRO A 100 -5.41 1.35 7.46
CA PRO A 100 -5.96 1.39 8.80
C PRO A 100 -6.73 2.69 9.07
N SER A 101 -7.60 2.67 10.08
CA SER A 101 -8.23 3.87 10.61
C SER A 101 -7.27 4.69 11.47
N SER A 102 -7.43 6.01 11.40
CA SER A 102 -6.93 7.02 12.32
C SER A 102 -7.60 6.91 13.69
N ILE A 103 -8.77 6.27 13.77
CA ILE A 103 -9.52 6.04 15.00
C ILE A 103 -9.41 4.55 15.37
N SER A 104 -8.66 4.26 16.43
CA SER A 104 -8.44 2.92 17.03
C SER A 104 -7.25 2.14 16.50
N THR A 105 -6.07 2.60 16.89
CA THR A 105 -5.37 1.88 17.96
C THR A 105 -4.98 2.94 18.99
N PRO A 106 -5.03 2.68 20.31
CA PRO A 106 -4.18 3.44 21.20
C PRO A 106 -2.80 3.33 20.56
N THR A 107 -2.31 4.46 20.05
CA THR A 107 -0.90 4.58 19.76
C THR A 107 -0.30 4.18 21.10
N LEU A 108 0.32 3.00 21.15
CA LEU A 108 1.38 2.74 22.09
C LEU A 108 2.42 3.78 21.73
N THR A 109 2.15 5.01 22.16
CA THR A 109 3.09 6.07 22.24
C THR A 109 3.98 5.53 23.33
N THR A 110 4.99 4.79 22.89
CA THR A 110 6.25 4.62 23.57
C THR A 110 6.92 6.00 23.66
N GLU A 111 6.19 7.01 24.12
CA GLU A 111 6.71 7.91 25.12
C GLU A 111 7.02 6.95 26.27
N GLN A 112 8.29 6.62 26.44
CA GLN A 112 8.82 6.11 27.70
C GLN A 112 8.63 7.19 28.77
N GLY A 113 7.37 7.49 29.06
CA GLY A 113 6.85 8.29 30.13
C GLY A 113 6.15 7.33 31.08
N LYS A 114 6.20 7.66 32.36
CA LYS A 114 5.55 6.92 33.41
C LYS A 114 4.05 6.74 33.10
N ILE A 115 3.50 5.56 33.35
CA ILE A 115 2.07 5.26 33.19
C ILE A 115 1.29 6.02 34.28
N ASN A 116 0.35 6.87 33.88
CA ASN A 116 -0.50 7.58 34.84
C ASN A 116 -1.60 6.66 35.40
N ILE A 117 -1.51 6.29 36.68
CA ILE A 117 -2.47 5.37 37.33
C ILE A 117 -3.91 5.89 37.40
N ASN A 118 -4.10 7.21 37.33
CA ASN A 118 -5.43 7.82 37.37
C ASN A 118 -6.19 7.71 36.04
N THR A 119 -5.47 7.60 34.91
CA THR A 119 -6.06 7.60 33.57
C THR A 119 -5.79 6.33 32.78
N ALA A 120 -4.84 5.51 33.21
CA ALA A 120 -4.44 4.30 32.49
C ALA A 120 -5.60 3.32 32.27
N SER A 121 -5.59 2.65 31.12
CA SER A 121 -6.48 1.54 30.78
C SER A 121 -6.09 0.28 31.54
N LEU A 122 -6.97 -0.73 31.50
CA LEU A 122 -6.69 -2.03 32.11
C LEU A 122 -5.43 -2.66 31.49
N GLU A 123 -5.32 -2.62 30.17
CA GLU A 123 -4.21 -3.17 29.41
C GLU A 123 -2.89 -2.44 29.69
N GLU A 124 -2.93 -1.11 29.86
CA GLU A 124 -1.76 -0.31 30.22
C GLU A 124 -1.27 -0.63 31.63
N LEU A 125 -2.18 -0.86 32.59
CA LEU A 125 -1.82 -1.27 33.95
C LEU A 125 -1.29 -2.71 34.00
N GLU A 126 -1.83 -3.62 33.19
CA GLU A 126 -1.34 -5.00 33.05
C GLU A 126 0.06 -5.10 32.42
N ALA A 127 0.48 -4.07 31.67
CA ALA A 127 1.83 -4.01 31.13
C ALA A 127 2.91 -3.72 32.20
N LEU A 128 2.52 -3.32 33.42
CA LEU A 128 3.44 -3.05 34.51
C LEU A 128 4.05 -4.34 35.09
N PRO A 129 5.34 -4.34 35.45
CA PRO A 129 5.99 -5.51 36.05
C PRO A 129 5.30 -5.88 37.36
N GLY A 130 4.93 -7.16 37.50
CA GLY A 130 4.27 -7.67 38.71
C GLY A 130 2.77 -7.32 38.84
N ILE A 131 2.16 -6.66 37.85
CA ILE A 131 0.73 -6.33 37.81
C ILE A 131 0.02 -7.19 36.76
N GLY A 132 -0.76 -8.17 37.22
CA GLY A 132 -1.68 -8.92 36.36
C GLY A 132 -3.10 -8.37 36.42
N ALA A 133 -4.01 -8.94 35.61
CA ALA A 133 -5.40 -8.52 35.47
C ALA A 133 -6.13 -8.23 36.79
N ALA A 134 -5.97 -9.10 37.80
CA ALA A 134 -6.61 -8.91 39.10
C ALA A 134 -6.14 -7.64 39.83
N LYS A 135 -4.84 -7.32 39.75
CA LYS A 135 -4.26 -6.12 40.38
C LYS A 135 -4.59 -4.86 39.59
N ALA A 136 -4.53 -4.93 38.25
CA ALA A 136 -4.92 -3.83 37.37
C ALA A 136 -6.39 -3.44 37.60
N GLN A 137 -7.28 -4.42 37.69
CA GLN A 137 -8.69 -4.18 38.00
C GLN A 137 -8.86 -3.54 39.38
N ALA A 138 -8.10 -3.97 40.39
CA ALA A 138 -8.18 -3.39 41.73
C ALA A 138 -7.80 -1.90 41.77
N ILE A 139 -6.84 -1.46 40.94
CA ILE A 139 -6.50 -0.02 40.78
C ILE A 139 -7.68 0.75 40.19
N ILE A 140 -8.31 0.20 39.15
CA ILE A 140 -9.48 0.82 38.50
C ILE A 140 -10.66 0.90 39.47
N ASP A 141 -10.93 -0.17 40.20
CA ASP A 141 -12.01 -0.23 41.19
C ASP A 141 -11.78 0.77 42.33
N TYR A 142 -10.54 0.89 42.79
CA TYR A 142 -10.17 1.87 43.82
C TYR A 142 -10.43 3.29 43.34
N ARG A 143 -9.93 3.69 42.16
CA ARG A 143 -10.13 5.07 41.65
C ARG A 143 -11.60 5.39 41.37
N ASN A 144 -12.39 4.40 40.97
CA ASN A 144 -13.83 4.57 40.76
C ASN A 144 -14.61 4.72 42.08
N THR A 145 -14.13 4.11 43.15
CA THR A 145 -14.82 4.07 44.45
C THR A 145 -14.40 5.25 45.35
N TYR A 146 -13.10 5.54 45.40
CA TYR A 146 -12.51 6.52 46.32
C TYR A 146 -12.04 7.80 45.63
N GLY A 147 -12.05 7.84 44.30
CA GLY A 147 -11.53 8.94 43.49
C GLY A 147 -10.05 8.76 43.11
N ASN A 148 -9.51 9.75 42.40
CA ASN A 148 -8.13 9.72 41.91
C ASN A 148 -7.10 9.59 43.05
N PHE A 149 -6.07 8.78 42.80
CA PHE A 149 -4.88 8.72 43.64
C PHE A 149 -4.22 10.09 43.69
N GLN A 150 -3.76 10.50 44.87
CA GLN A 150 -3.02 11.74 45.11
C GLN A 150 -1.52 11.46 45.20
N SER A 151 -1.13 10.26 45.60
CA SER A 151 0.25 9.82 45.72
C SER A 151 0.42 8.35 45.32
N ILE A 152 1.65 7.93 45.03
CA ILE A 152 1.97 6.52 44.75
C ILE A 152 1.68 5.65 45.98
N ASP A 153 1.88 6.20 47.18
CA ASP A 153 1.66 5.50 48.46
C ASP A 153 0.19 5.11 48.67
N ASP A 154 -0.75 5.79 48.01
CA ASP A 154 -2.17 5.47 48.08
C ASP A 154 -2.48 4.06 47.54
N LEU A 155 -1.58 3.48 46.72
CA LEU A 155 -1.68 2.09 46.28
C LEU A 155 -1.63 1.10 47.45
N LEU A 156 -1.02 1.46 48.59
CA LEU A 156 -0.98 0.63 49.80
C LEU A 156 -2.37 0.34 50.39
N TYR A 157 -3.39 1.14 50.04
CA TYR A 157 -4.77 0.90 50.45
C TYR A 157 -5.43 -0.25 49.68
N ILE A 158 -4.83 -0.73 48.61
CA ILE A 158 -5.34 -1.81 47.79
C ILE A 158 -4.76 -3.14 48.27
N SER A 159 -5.64 -4.12 48.51
CA SER A 159 -5.21 -5.46 48.91
C SER A 159 -4.32 -6.09 47.83
N GLY A 160 -3.10 -6.51 48.21
CA GLY A 160 -2.12 -7.09 47.28
C GLY A 160 -1.08 -6.11 46.72
N PHE A 161 -1.20 -4.82 47.03
CA PHE A 161 -0.18 -3.80 46.74
C PHE A 161 0.67 -3.55 47.99
N GLY A 162 1.61 -4.46 48.24
CA GLY A 162 2.63 -4.27 49.28
C GLY A 162 3.80 -3.40 48.80
N PRO A 163 4.69 -2.97 49.72
CA PRO A 163 5.83 -2.11 49.40
C PRO A 163 6.76 -2.69 48.33
N ALA A 164 6.88 -4.02 48.25
CA ALA A 164 7.69 -4.69 47.23
C ALA A 164 7.15 -4.45 45.79
N ILE A 165 5.82 -4.47 45.62
CA ILE A 165 5.20 -4.23 44.31
C ILE A 165 5.29 -2.76 43.95
N ILE A 166 5.06 -1.87 44.92
CA ILE A 166 5.15 -0.42 44.68
C ILE A 166 6.56 -0.05 44.22
N GLN A 167 7.60 -0.55 44.89
CA GLN A 167 8.99 -0.32 44.50
C GLN A 167 9.32 -0.85 43.10
N GLU A 168 8.71 -1.95 42.67
CA GLU A 168 8.90 -2.54 41.34
C GLU A 168 8.29 -1.66 40.22
N ILE A 169 7.17 -1.00 40.50
CA ILE A 169 6.43 -0.21 39.51
C ILE A 169 6.66 1.31 39.61
N GLU A 170 7.23 1.81 40.70
CA GLU A 170 7.40 3.26 40.99
C GLU A 170 8.12 4.03 39.87
N ASP A 171 9.11 3.41 39.25
CA ASP A 171 9.84 4.01 38.12
C ASP A 171 9.03 4.02 36.81
N SER A 172 8.03 3.16 36.72
CA SER A 172 7.17 2.97 35.55
C SER A 172 5.81 3.69 35.66
N ILE A 173 5.47 4.25 36.83
CA ILE A 173 4.18 4.92 37.06
C ILE A 173 4.33 6.37 37.54
N GLU A 174 3.29 7.17 37.30
CA GLU A 174 3.13 8.52 37.83
C GLU A 174 1.69 8.76 38.30
N VAL A 175 1.52 9.83 39.09
CA VAL A 175 0.23 10.30 39.57
C VAL A 175 0.05 11.74 39.07
N ARG A 176 -0.94 11.98 38.22
CA ARG A 176 -1.34 13.32 37.74
C ARG A 176 -2.85 13.47 37.72
#